data_AF-A0A920BNK7-F1
#
_entry.id   AF-A0A920BNK7-F1
#
_cell.length_a   1.000
_cell.length_b   1.000
_cell.length_c   1.000
_cell.angle_alpha   90.00
_cell.angle_beta   90.00
_cell.angle_gamma   90.00
#
_symmetry.space_group_name_H-M   'P 1'
#
loop_
_entity.id
_entity.type
_entity.pdbx_description
1 polymer ?
#
loop_
_entity_poly.entity_id
_entity_poly.type
_entity_poly.pdbx_seq_one_letter_code
_entity_poly.pdbx_strand_id
1 'polypeptide(L)'
;MSFSKVPLRLAATVVVLAVTACGSEAKPRTADAEVATLQSAPAASAAPSATGVGAVIRPDASSADIQDLERVYFTCLRDNGAPSSKDGLSKPGQPSPAPEKVRAANAACADKQPVSWLDVERRTNPEFPDLLRAAAKCLKKKGFQARVVQEPEWRLAYRDSGEFMRAGDTEAKCIDQAFAARIKTYR
;
A
#
# COMPACT_ATOMS: atom_id res chain seq x y z
N MET A 1 -5.58 -55.29 -0.88
CA MET A 1 -6.45 -54.14 -0.57
C MET A 1 -6.86 -54.27 0.89
N SER A 2 -6.22 -53.51 1.79
CA SER A 2 -6.52 -53.55 3.22
C SER A 2 -6.92 -52.16 3.68
N PHE A 3 -8.19 -52.01 4.05
CA PHE A 3 -8.76 -50.80 4.66
C PHE A 3 -8.61 -50.92 6.18
N SER A 4 -7.96 -49.94 6.80
CA SER A 4 -8.03 -49.75 8.26
C SER A 4 -8.76 -48.45 8.57
N LYS A 5 -9.76 -48.56 9.44
CA LYS A 5 -10.66 -47.51 9.96
C LYS A 5 -10.23 -47.12 11.39
N VAL A 6 -10.85 -46.03 11.89
CA VAL A 6 -11.18 -45.71 13.32
C VAL A 6 -10.17 -44.77 14.03
N PRO A 7 -10.56 -43.85 14.97
CA PRO A 7 -11.77 -43.03 15.13
C PRO A 7 -11.52 -41.53 15.43
N LEU A 8 -12.59 -40.75 15.23
CA LEU A 8 -12.86 -39.41 15.75
C LEU A 8 -13.05 -39.41 17.29
N ARG A 9 -12.47 -38.46 18.03
CA ARG A 9 -12.84 -38.16 19.43
C ARG A 9 -13.13 -36.67 19.63
N LEU A 10 -14.40 -36.39 19.97
CA LEU A 10 -14.86 -35.17 20.63
C LEU A 10 -14.57 -35.26 22.14
N ALA A 11 -14.17 -34.15 22.76
CA ALA A 11 -14.37 -33.93 24.20
C ALA A 11 -14.60 -32.43 24.46
N ALA A 12 -15.81 -32.10 24.89
CA ALA A 12 -16.21 -30.82 25.46
C ALA A 12 -16.02 -30.85 26.98
N THR A 13 -15.72 -29.73 27.63
CA THR A 13 -15.86 -29.60 29.09
C THR A 13 -16.24 -28.18 29.49
N VAL A 14 -17.20 -28.12 30.42
CA VAL A 14 -18.06 -27.02 30.83
C VAL A 14 -17.66 -26.53 32.25
N VAL A 15 -17.64 -25.19 32.40
CA VAL A 15 -17.96 -24.31 33.57
C VAL A 15 -17.91 -24.85 35.01
N VAL A 16 -17.27 -24.10 35.92
CA VAL A 16 -17.76 -23.86 37.31
C VAL A 16 -17.41 -22.43 37.78
N LEU A 17 -18.43 -21.71 38.26
CA LEU A 17 -18.39 -20.45 39.04
C LEU A 17 -18.35 -20.76 40.55
N ALA A 18 -17.64 -19.95 41.36
CA ALA A 18 -18.00 -19.73 42.77
C ALA A 18 -17.38 -18.43 43.34
N VAL A 19 -18.16 -17.81 44.23
CA VAL A 19 -18.12 -16.45 44.79
C VAL A 19 -17.44 -16.42 46.17
N THR A 20 -16.72 -15.34 46.49
CA THR A 20 -16.51 -14.76 47.84
C THR A 20 -16.15 -13.26 47.65
N ALA A 21 -16.44 -12.26 48.49
CA ALA A 21 -17.33 -12.09 49.63
C ALA A 21 -17.45 -10.55 49.90
N CYS A 22 -18.60 -10.17 50.46
CA CYS A 22 -18.97 -8.99 51.27
C CYS A 22 -18.02 -7.79 51.45
N GLY A 23 -18.56 -6.58 51.25
CA GLY A 23 -18.01 -5.32 51.74
C GLY A 23 -18.91 -4.13 51.38
N SER A 24 -20.00 -3.96 52.11
CA SER A 24 -20.89 -2.80 52.00
C SER A 24 -20.47 -1.72 52.99
N GLU A 25 -20.05 -0.54 52.52
CA GLU A 25 -20.24 0.71 53.27
C GLU A 25 -20.39 1.92 52.32
N ALA A 26 -21.11 2.93 52.80
CA ALA A 26 -21.92 3.88 52.02
C ALA A 26 -21.16 5.07 51.38
N LYS A 27 -21.83 5.62 50.35
CA LYS A 27 -21.47 6.72 49.42
C LYS A 27 -21.42 8.11 50.09
N PRO A 28 -20.62 9.08 49.58
CA PRO A 28 -21.14 10.11 48.64
C PRO A 28 -20.17 10.37 47.44
N ARG A 29 -20.59 10.28 46.16
CA ARG A 29 -20.81 11.41 45.20
C ARG A 29 -19.94 12.63 45.54
N THR A 30 -19.01 13.13 44.73
CA THR A 30 -18.90 13.18 43.26
C THR A 30 -17.48 13.60 42.91
N ALA A 31 -16.79 12.79 42.12
CA ALA A 31 -15.68 13.20 41.27
C ALA A 31 -15.69 12.17 40.14
N ASP A 32 -16.53 12.42 39.13
CA ASP A 32 -16.53 11.65 37.90
C ASP A 32 -15.15 11.83 37.27
N ALA A 33 -14.26 10.89 37.58
CA ALA A 33 -13.11 10.57 36.76
C ALA A 33 -13.69 10.01 35.46
N GLU A 34 -13.97 10.93 34.54
CA GLU A 34 -14.29 10.65 33.16
C GLU A 34 -13.06 9.98 32.55
N VAL A 35 -13.02 8.65 32.65
CA VAL A 35 -12.09 7.81 31.91
C VAL A 35 -12.52 7.94 30.46
N ALA A 36 -11.89 8.89 29.75
CA ALA A 36 -11.98 9.02 28.31
C ALA A 36 -11.58 7.67 27.70
N THR A 37 -12.57 6.88 27.30
CA THR A 37 -12.39 5.81 26.34
C THR A 37 -11.86 6.49 25.08
N LEU A 38 -10.54 6.42 24.88
CA LEU A 38 -9.94 6.67 23.59
C LEU A 38 -10.55 5.64 22.65
N GLN A 39 -11.60 6.07 21.93
CA GLN A 39 -11.98 5.45 20.68
C GLN A 39 -10.72 5.48 19.83
N SER A 40 -10.03 4.34 19.72
CA SER A 40 -9.06 4.11 18.67
C SER A 40 -9.81 4.20 17.35
N ALA A 41 -9.98 5.42 16.85
CA ALA A 41 -10.07 5.63 15.42
C ALA A 41 -8.84 4.90 14.82
N PRO A 42 -9.00 4.17 13.71
CA PRO A 42 -7.83 3.61 13.04
C PRO A 42 -6.86 4.77 12.82
N ALA A 43 -5.66 4.61 13.35
CA ALA A 43 -4.61 5.60 13.22
C ALA A 43 -4.47 5.87 11.71
N ALA A 44 -4.99 7.01 11.26
CA ALA A 44 -4.52 7.61 10.03
C ALA A 44 -3.05 7.87 10.33
N SER A 45 -2.17 6.98 9.86
CA SER A 45 -0.74 7.19 9.87
C SER A 45 -0.50 8.57 9.30
N ALA A 46 -0.19 9.51 10.18
CA ALA A 46 0.22 10.84 9.81
C ALA A 46 1.58 10.69 9.11
N ALA A 47 1.53 10.55 7.78
CA ALA A 47 2.73 10.61 6.97
C ALA A 47 3.28 12.04 7.05
N PRO A 48 4.56 12.23 7.40
CA PRO A 48 5.12 13.55 7.47
C PRO A 48 5.34 14.13 6.07
N SER A 49 4.94 15.40 5.94
CA SER A 49 5.58 16.48 5.19
C SER A 49 5.32 16.63 3.68
N ALA A 50 4.36 17.51 3.39
CA ALA A 50 4.64 18.84 2.82
C ALA A 50 5.80 18.94 1.80
N THR A 51 5.61 18.29 0.67
CA THR A 51 5.96 18.83 -0.65
C THR A 51 4.74 18.52 -1.52
N GLY A 52 4.46 19.27 -2.58
CA GLY A 52 3.23 19.09 -3.40
C GLY A 52 3.13 17.76 -4.18
N VAL A 53 3.45 16.64 -3.53
CA VAL A 53 3.45 15.27 -4.00
C VAL A 53 2.49 14.50 -3.10
N GLY A 54 1.59 13.71 -3.70
CA GLY A 54 0.61 12.95 -2.94
C GLY A 54 1.21 11.89 -2.04
N ALA A 55 0.34 11.17 -1.33
CA ALA A 55 0.75 10.19 -0.33
C ALA A 55 1.70 9.13 -0.91
N VAL A 56 2.74 8.77 -0.16
CA VAL A 56 3.73 7.77 -0.58
C VAL A 56 3.22 6.36 -0.31
N ILE A 57 3.17 5.53 -1.34
CA ILE A 57 2.90 4.10 -1.24
C ILE A 57 4.12 3.42 -0.64
N ARG A 58 3.96 2.87 0.56
CA ARG A 58 5.01 2.12 1.26
C ARG A 58 5.37 0.82 0.53
N PRO A 59 6.63 0.34 0.62
CA PRO A 59 7.05 -0.93 0.00
C PRO A 59 6.25 -2.15 0.45
N ASP A 60 5.72 -2.12 1.67
CA ASP A 60 4.95 -3.19 2.30
C ASP A 60 3.44 -2.90 2.38
N ALA A 61 2.96 -1.87 1.66
CA ALA A 61 1.54 -1.52 1.61
C ALA A 61 0.73 -2.70 1.04
N SER A 62 -0.37 -3.03 1.71
CA SER A 62 -1.31 -4.01 1.19
C SER A 62 -2.09 -3.45 -0.01
N SER A 63 -2.72 -4.33 -0.79
CA SER A 63 -3.61 -3.90 -1.86
C SER A 63 -4.76 -3.03 -1.35
N ALA A 64 -5.24 -3.27 -0.12
CA ALA A 64 -6.27 -2.44 0.50
C ALA A 64 -5.75 -1.03 0.82
N ASP A 65 -4.54 -0.92 1.37
CA ASP A 65 -3.91 0.37 1.67
C ASP A 65 -3.68 1.19 0.40
N ILE A 66 -3.13 0.58 -0.65
CA ILE A 66 -2.94 1.22 -1.96
C ILE A 66 -4.28 1.72 -2.51
N GLN A 67 -5.29 0.85 -2.45
CA GLN A 67 -6.63 1.18 -2.92
C GLN A 67 -7.29 2.33 -2.17
N ASP A 68 -6.98 2.50 -0.89
CA ASP A 68 -7.48 3.60 -0.08
C ASP A 68 -6.76 4.91 -0.41
N LEU A 69 -5.45 4.87 -0.65
CA LEU A 69 -4.70 6.03 -1.16
C LEU A 69 -5.22 6.47 -2.54
N GLU A 70 -5.40 5.52 -3.46
CA GLU A 70 -5.94 5.79 -4.79
C GLU A 70 -7.36 6.35 -4.78
N ARG A 71 -8.19 5.93 -3.80
CA ARG A 71 -9.58 6.40 -3.66
C ARG A 71 -9.66 7.91 -3.54
N VAL A 72 -8.71 8.53 -2.83
CA VAL A 72 -8.65 9.99 -2.65
C VAL A 72 -8.42 10.69 -3.99
N TYR A 73 -7.45 10.20 -4.78
CA TYR A 73 -7.15 10.73 -6.10
C TYR A 73 -8.33 10.58 -7.08
N PHE A 74 -8.91 9.38 -7.16
CA PHE A 74 -10.03 9.12 -8.06
C PHE A 74 -11.29 9.89 -7.66
N THR A 75 -11.53 10.09 -6.36
CA THR A 75 -12.61 10.96 -5.88
C THR A 75 -12.40 12.39 -6.35
N CYS A 76 -11.19 12.93 -6.24
CA CYS A 76 -10.88 14.26 -6.74
C CYS A 76 -11.10 14.38 -8.25
N LEU A 77 -10.65 13.40 -9.04
CA LEU A 77 -10.85 13.41 -10.49
C LEU A 77 -12.33 13.46 -10.86
N ARG A 78 -13.15 12.64 -10.19
CA ARG A 78 -14.61 12.61 -10.37
C ARG A 78 -15.23 13.97 -10.08
N ASP A 79 -14.86 14.56 -8.95
CA ASP A 79 -15.42 15.82 -8.48
C ASP A 79 -14.99 16.99 -9.39
N ASN A 80 -13.89 16.84 -10.14
CA ASN A 80 -13.42 17.77 -11.19
C ASN A 80 -13.91 17.41 -12.60
N GLY A 81 -14.87 16.48 -12.74
CA GLY A 81 -15.52 16.16 -14.01
C GLY A 81 -14.67 15.30 -14.97
N ALA A 82 -13.60 14.67 -14.48
CA ALA A 82 -12.90 13.60 -15.19
C ALA A 82 -13.54 12.25 -14.87
N PRO A 83 -13.43 11.25 -15.77
CA PRO A 83 -13.84 9.90 -15.46
C PRO A 83 -12.93 9.37 -14.35
N SER A 84 -13.51 8.95 -13.23
CA SER A 84 -12.79 8.23 -12.19
C SER A 84 -13.10 6.75 -12.32
N SER A 85 -12.12 5.91 -12.62
CA SER A 85 -12.33 4.47 -12.60
C SER A 85 -11.64 3.83 -11.40
N LYS A 86 -12.41 3.08 -10.61
CA LYS A 86 -12.08 1.65 -10.43
C LYS A 86 -12.90 0.77 -11.40
N ASP A 87 -14.11 1.18 -11.80
CA ASP A 87 -15.00 0.46 -12.74
C ASP A 87 -15.10 1.11 -14.14
N GLY A 88 -13.95 1.40 -14.75
CA GLY A 88 -13.79 2.32 -15.88
C GLY A 88 -14.49 1.99 -17.20
N LEU A 89 -15.81 2.07 -17.23
CA LEU A 89 -16.54 2.35 -18.45
C LEU A 89 -17.35 3.62 -18.22
N SER A 90 -17.09 4.65 -19.02
CA SER A 90 -18.17 5.52 -19.45
C SER A 90 -19.34 4.59 -19.76
N LYS A 91 -20.49 4.78 -19.09
CA LYS A 91 -21.68 3.96 -19.41
C LYS A 91 -21.81 3.93 -20.94
N PRO A 92 -22.05 2.76 -21.56
CA PRO A 92 -22.20 2.70 -23.01
C PRO A 92 -23.15 3.80 -23.48
N GLY A 93 -22.67 4.70 -24.35
CA GLY A 93 -23.42 5.86 -24.82
C GLY A 93 -23.18 7.19 -24.10
N GLN A 94 -22.32 7.27 -23.08
CA GLN A 94 -21.85 8.57 -22.58
C GLN A 94 -20.68 9.10 -23.41
N PRO A 95 -20.73 10.37 -23.84
CA PRO A 95 -19.61 11.01 -24.51
C PRO A 95 -18.41 11.08 -23.56
N SER A 96 -17.24 10.71 -24.07
CA SER A 96 -15.99 10.93 -23.34
C SER A 96 -15.85 12.41 -23.01
N PRO A 97 -15.42 12.77 -21.78
CA PRO A 97 -15.18 14.16 -21.44
C PRO A 97 -14.13 14.76 -22.37
N ALA A 98 -14.28 16.06 -22.66
CA ALA A 98 -13.33 16.79 -23.49
C ALA A 98 -11.89 16.64 -22.92
N PRO A 99 -10.87 16.42 -23.75
CA PRO A 99 -9.48 16.21 -23.29
C PRO A 99 -8.98 17.32 -22.37
N GLU A 100 -9.43 18.55 -22.58
CA GLU A 100 -9.09 19.69 -21.73
C GLU A 100 -9.64 19.57 -20.30
N LYS A 101 -10.87 19.07 -20.12
CA LYS A 101 -11.46 18.83 -18.79
C LYS A 101 -10.69 17.76 -18.03
N VAL A 102 -10.29 16.69 -18.72
CA VAL A 102 -9.47 15.63 -18.13
C VAL A 102 -8.10 16.17 -17.71
N ARG A 103 -7.46 17.00 -18.56
CA ARG A 103 -6.19 17.66 -18.23
C ARG A 103 -6.33 18.60 -17.04
N ALA A 104 -7.38 19.40 -16.98
CA ALA A 104 -7.65 20.31 -15.86
C ALA A 104 -7.89 19.56 -14.55
N ALA A 105 -8.67 18.48 -14.57
CA ALA A 105 -8.89 17.63 -13.41
C ALA A 105 -7.58 16.95 -12.93
N ASN A 106 -6.77 16.41 -13.85
CA ASN A 106 -5.46 15.85 -13.49
C ASN A 106 -4.55 16.90 -12.84
N ALA A 107 -4.53 18.12 -13.37
CA ALA A 107 -3.76 19.22 -12.78
C ALA A 107 -4.27 19.62 -11.38
N ALA A 108 -5.60 19.68 -11.21
CA ALA A 108 -6.23 20.01 -9.93
C ALA A 108 -6.05 18.93 -8.85
N CYS A 109 -5.82 17.68 -9.25
CA CYS A 109 -5.71 16.52 -8.36
C CYS A 109 -4.29 15.97 -8.24
N ALA A 110 -3.29 16.62 -8.84
CA ALA A 110 -1.91 16.12 -8.87
C ALA A 110 -1.31 15.94 -7.46
N ASP A 111 -1.66 16.81 -6.51
CA ASP A 111 -1.26 16.74 -5.10
C ASP A 111 -1.86 15.53 -4.36
N LYS A 112 -2.87 14.88 -4.93
CA LYS A 112 -3.56 13.72 -4.34
C LYS A 112 -3.13 12.41 -4.97
N GLN A 113 -2.41 12.45 -6.09
CA GLN A 113 -1.94 11.25 -6.77
C GLN A 113 -0.93 10.52 -5.88
N PRO A 114 -1.21 9.26 -5.48
CA PRO A 114 -0.24 8.49 -4.72
C PRO A 114 1.04 8.31 -5.54
N VAL A 115 2.19 8.40 -4.88
CA VAL A 115 3.51 8.18 -5.50
C VAL A 115 4.13 6.92 -4.94
N SER A 116 4.83 6.13 -5.76
CA SER A 116 5.53 4.97 -5.23
C SER A 116 6.75 5.41 -4.42
N TRP A 117 7.11 4.65 -3.38
CA TRP A 117 8.37 4.87 -2.66
C TRP A 117 9.59 4.87 -3.60
N LEU A 118 9.56 4.06 -4.67
CA LEU A 118 10.64 3.98 -5.66
C LEU A 118 10.71 5.27 -6.51
N ASP A 119 9.57 5.93 -6.78
CA ASP A 119 9.55 7.25 -7.43
C ASP A 119 10.13 8.34 -6.53
N VAL A 120 9.86 8.27 -5.22
CA VAL A 120 10.47 9.18 -4.24
C VAL A 120 11.98 8.99 -4.24
N GLU A 121 12.46 7.74 -4.06
CA GLU A 121 13.88 7.42 -4.10
C GLU A 121 14.54 7.87 -5.41
N ARG A 122 13.88 7.69 -6.55
CA ARG A 122 14.43 8.13 -7.85
C ARG A 122 14.69 9.63 -7.93
N ARG A 123 13.86 10.45 -7.26
CA ARG A 123 13.96 11.92 -7.28
C ARG A 123 14.93 12.45 -6.23
N THR A 124 15.01 11.79 -5.07
CA THR A 124 15.69 12.36 -3.90
C THR A 124 16.95 11.62 -3.47
N ASN A 125 17.15 10.36 -3.91
CA ASN A 125 18.30 9.57 -3.50
C ASN A 125 19.44 9.66 -4.52
N PRO A 126 20.59 10.28 -4.17
CA PRO A 126 21.74 10.35 -5.08
C PRO A 126 22.34 8.98 -5.42
N GLU A 127 22.14 7.96 -4.58
CA GLU A 127 22.63 6.59 -4.80
C GLU A 127 21.68 5.74 -5.66
N PHE A 128 20.52 6.28 -6.05
CA PHE A 128 19.51 5.53 -6.81
C PHE A 128 20.06 4.81 -8.05
N PRO A 129 20.95 5.43 -8.88
CA PRO A 129 21.51 4.74 -10.04
C PRO A 129 22.36 3.52 -9.66
N ASP A 130 23.10 3.59 -8.55
CA ASP A 130 23.92 2.47 -8.08
C ASP A 130 23.09 1.33 -7.52
N LEU A 131 22.04 1.65 -6.77
CA LEU A 131 21.08 0.66 -6.28
C LEU A 131 20.34 -0.03 -7.45
N LEU A 132 19.97 0.72 -8.49
CA LEU A 132 19.44 0.13 -9.72
C LEU A 132 20.46 -0.76 -10.45
N ARG A 133 21.75 -0.40 -10.47
CA ARG A 133 22.80 -1.26 -11.05
C ARG A 133 22.95 -2.56 -10.26
N ALA A 134 22.81 -2.51 -8.93
CA ALA A 134 22.80 -3.69 -8.07
C ALA A 134 21.59 -4.59 -8.37
N ALA A 135 20.40 -4.01 -8.50
CA ALA A 135 19.20 -4.75 -8.91
C ALA A 135 19.34 -5.37 -10.32
N ALA A 136 19.87 -4.62 -11.29
CA ALA A 136 20.16 -5.13 -12.64
C ALA A 136 21.16 -6.31 -12.60
N LYS A 137 22.19 -6.26 -11.75
CA LYS A 137 23.12 -7.39 -11.53
C LYS A 137 22.40 -8.63 -10.99
N CYS A 138 21.49 -8.44 -10.03
CA CYS A 138 20.65 -9.52 -9.49
C CYS A 138 19.78 -10.15 -10.59
N LEU A 139 19.13 -9.33 -11.41
CA LEU A 139 18.30 -9.77 -12.54
C LEU A 139 19.11 -10.56 -13.58
N LYS A 140 20.31 -10.07 -13.93
CA LYS A 140 21.22 -10.79 -14.83
C LYS A 140 21.62 -12.16 -14.31
N LYS A 141 21.91 -12.28 -13.01
CA LYS A 141 22.19 -13.59 -12.37
C LYS A 141 21.01 -14.55 -12.44
N LYS A 142 19.78 -14.03 -12.59
CA LYS A 142 18.55 -14.81 -12.73
C LYS A 142 18.11 -15.01 -14.18
N GLY A 143 18.96 -14.67 -15.15
CA GLY A 143 18.74 -14.95 -16.57
C GLY A 143 18.03 -13.84 -17.36
N PHE A 144 17.80 -12.67 -16.78
CA PHE A 144 17.19 -11.53 -17.46
C PHE A 144 18.24 -10.60 -18.09
N GLN A 145 17.97 -10.05 -19.27
CA GLN A 145 18.83 -9.04 -19.90
C GLN A 145 18.51 -7.63 -19.43
N ALA A 146 18.47 -7.44 -18.10
CA ALA A 146 18.21 -6.15 -17.48
C ALA A 146 19.41 -5.21 -17.59
N ARG A 147 19.19 -3.95 -17.94
CA ARG A 147 20.20 -2.87 -17.94
C ARG A 147 19.62 -1.62 -17.30
N VAL A 148 20.49 -0.77 -16.76
CA VAL A 148 20.08 0.55 -16.29
C VAL A 148 20.16 1.51 -17.47
N VAL A 149 19.08 2.26 -17.69
CA VAL A 149 19.02 3.37 -18.65
C VAL A 149 18.57 4.64 -17.94
N GLN A 150 18.85 5.78 -18.55
CA GLN A 150 18.47 7.09 -18.03
C GLN A 150 17.64 7.83 -19.09
N GLU A 151 16.37 7.46 -19.35
CA GLU A 151 15.49 8.27 -20.21
C GLU A 151 13.99 8.04 -19.95
N PRO A 152 13.21 9.10 -19.62
CA PRO A 152 13.64 10.43 -19.15
C PRO A 152 14.24 10.41 -17.72
N GLU A 153 14.12 9.28 -17.02
CA GLU A 153 14.62 9.07 -15.66
C GLU A 153 15.35 7.74 -15.56
N TRP A 154 16.05 7.52 -14.46
CA TRP A 154 16.73 6.25 -14.16
C TRP A 154 15.73 5.10 -14.03
N ARG A 155 15.87 4.05 -14.84
CA ARG A 155 15.01 2.87 -14.80
C ARG A 155 15.71 1.61 -15.27
N LEU A 156 15.12 0.45 -14.97
CA LEU A 156 15.49 -0.82 -15.58
C LEU A 156 14.88 -0.90 -16.98
N ALA A 157 15.69 -1.33 -17.93
CA ALA A 157 15.27 -1.69 -19.28
C ALA A 157 15.60 -3.15 -19.56
N TYR A 158 14.71 -3.80 -20.30
CA TYR A 158 14.80 -5.21 -20.65
C TYR A 158 15.12 -5.36 -22.14
N ARG A 159 15.40 -6.60 -22.58
CA ARG A 159 15.59 -6.86 -24.02
C ARG A 159 14.33 -6.55 -24.83
N ASP A 160 13.19 -6.99 -24.32
CA ASP A 160 11.89 -6.85 -24.96
C ASP A 160 10.77 -6.80 -23.89
N SER A 161 9.54 -6.49 -24.32
CA SER A 161 8.38 -6.43 -23.42
C SER A 161 8.03 -7.78 -22.81
N GLY A 162 8.26 -8.89 -23.52
CA GLY A 162 8.01 -10.24 -23.02
C GLY A 162 8.95 -10.63 -21.88
N GLU A 163 10.18 -10.14 -21.88
CA GLU A 163 11.12 -10.28 -20.76
C GLU A 163 10.70 -9.41 -19.58
N PHE A 164 10.31 -8.16 -19.80
CA PHE A 164 9.78 -7.27 -18.76
C PHE A 164 8.58 -7.91 -18.02
N MET A 165 7.58 -8.42 -18.75
CA MET A 165 6.40 -9.03 -18.13
C MET A 165 6.73 -10.26 -17.28
N ARG A 166 7.74 -11.05 -17.68
CA ARG A 166 8.20 -12.22 -16.91
C ARG A 166 9.09 -11.84 -15.72
N ALA A 167 9.66 -10.65 -15.72
CA ALA A 167 10.58 -10.19 -14.70
C ALA A 167 9.86 -9.78 -13.41
N GLY A 168 8.57 -9.40 -13.45
CA GLY A 168 7.83 -8.77 -12.34
C GLY A 168 8.22 -9.18 -10.91
N ASP A 169 7.89 -10.40 -10.50
CA ASP A 169 8.21 -10.90 -9.15
C ASP A 169 9.72 -10.96 -8.86
N THR A 170 10.52 -11.20 -9.89
CA THR A 170 11.97 -11.28 -9.77
C THR A 170 12.60 -9.90 -9.64
N GLU A 171 12.10 -8.92 -10.39
CA GLU A 171 12.47 -7.51 -10.31
C GLU A 171 12.16 -6.97 -8.93
N ALA A 172 10.94 -7.18 -8.43
CA ALA A 172 10.54 -6.76 -7.09
C ALA A 172 11.51 -7.27 -6.02
N LYS A 173 11.84 -8.57 -6.04
CA LYS A 173 12.81 -9.16 -5.10
C LYS A 173 14.23 -8.60 -5.24
N CYS A 174 14.68 -8.36 -6.47
CA CYS A 174 16.00 -7.78 -6.72
C CYS A 174 16.08 -6.30 -6.30
N ILE A 175 14.99 -5.55 -6.47
CA ILE A 175 14.82 -4.18 -5.97
C ILE A 175 14.82 -4.20 -4.45
N ASP A 176 14.03 -5.06 -3.81
CA ASP A 176 14.00 -5.18 -2.34
C ASP A 176 15.37 -5.49 -1.75
N GLN A 177 16.12 -6.38 -2.38
CA GLN A 177 17.48 -6.71 -1.97
C GLN A 177 18.42 -5.50 -2.12
N ALA A 178 18.39 -4.83 -3.27
CA ALA A 178 19.27 -3.69 -3.54
C ALA A 178 18.95 -2.49 -2.64
N PHE A 179 17.66 -2.22 -2.43
CA PHE A 179 17.14 -1.09 -1.66
C PHE A 179 16.84 -1.43 -0.20
N ALA A 180 17.29 -2.58 0.32
CA ALA A 180 16.91 -3.07 1.65
C ALA A 180 17.14 -2.06 2.78
N ALA A 181 18.23 -1.28 2.73
CA ALA A 181 18.51 -0.23 3.70
C ALA A 181 17.55 0.96 3.56
N ARG A 182 17.18 1.32 2.32
CA ARG A 182 16.25 2.40 2.00
C ARG A 182 14.82 2.05 2.37
N ILE A 183 14.38 0.83 2.07
CA ILE A 183 13.03 0.34 2.41
C ILE A 183 12.73 0.46 3.91
N LYS A 184 13.73 0.28 4.77
CA LYS A 184 13.58 0.44 6.23
C LYS A 184 13.19 1.87 6.64
N THR A 185 13.48 2.90 5.84
CA THR A 185 13.11 4.28 6.17
C THR A 185 11.63 4.59 5.91
N TYR A 186 10.90 3.67 5.26
CA TYR A 186 9.47 3.80 4.96
C TYR A 186 8.59 2.95 5.90
N ARG A 187 9.18 2.33 6.94
CA ARG A 187 8.48 1.47 7.90
C ARG A 187 8.28 2.14 9.25
#